data_AF-A0A7X3YEW0-F1
#
_entry.id   AF-A0A7X3YEW0-F1
#
_cell.length_a   1.000
_cell.length_b   1.000
_cell.length_c   1.000
_cell.angle_alpha   90.00
_cell.angle_beta   90.00
_cell.angle_gamma   90.00
#
_symmetry.space_group_name_H-M   'P 1'
#
loop_
_entity.id
_entity.type
_entity.pdbx_description
1 polymer ?
#
loop_
_entity_poly.entity_id
_entity_poly.type
_entity_poly.pdbx_seq_one_letter_code
_entity_poly.pdbx_strand_id
1 'polypeptide(L)'
;MTGLAAEWEWDALSAAALGAYRAARRDEAVHLWRRAAALAGDFPEGDPRRAASENNSALAFLIDQDHDGAARALSSALAAWDAALEWTRGMKISAQARSSLFHQRMEQRHVAVYGDVRRARHREFLGGAAALTRFNLAIARLFLDEDEAADALLEAALAERGRAFGPNNGEAVEIARVLSGRADTAGDEARMALYDARIRAASENRARDVLDIWRQEQPLEMSDTRRLLAAGYLTAMAHERDFL
;
A
#
# COMPACT_ATOMS: atom_id res chain seq x y z
N MET A 1 9.06 6.77 -24.08
CA MET A 1 8.77 5.32 -24.17
C MET A 1 9.54 4.65 -23.05
N THR A 2 8.87 4.25 -21.99
CA THR A 2 9.46 3.45 -20.93
C THR A 2 9.83 2.07 -21.46
N GLY A 3 11.08 1.66 -21.26
CA GLY A 3 11.54 0.35 -21.68
C GLY A 3 11.02 -0.73 -20.74
N LEU A 4 10.62 -1.88 -21.28
CA LEU A 4 10.21 -3.06 -20.49
C LEU A 4 11.26 -3.42 -19.41
N ALA A 5 12.55 -3.23 -19.71
CA ALA A 5 13.63 -3.42 -18.75
C ALA A 5 13.51 -2.54 -17.49
N ALA A 6 13.14 -1.26 -17.65
CA ALA A 6 12.95 -0.34 -16.54
C ALA A 6 11.79 -0.75 -15.63
N GLU A 7 10.73 -1.32 -16.21
CA GLU A 7 9.59 -1.83 -15.45
C GLU A 7 9.97 -3.00 -14.55
N TRP A 8 10.80 -3.92 -15.05
CA TRP A 8 11.32 -5.05 -14.27
C TRP A 8 12.34 -4.62 -13.22
N GLU A 9 13.22 -3.67 -13.57
CA GLU A 9 14.21 -3.13 -12.64
C GLU A 9 13.52 -2.40 -11.47
N TRP A 10 12.48 -1.61 -11.75
CA TRP A 10 11.68 -0.96 -10.72
C TRP A 10 11.11 -1.96 -9.71
N ASP A 11 10.59 -3.09 -10.21
CA ASP A 11 9.96 -4.12 -9.40
C ASP A 11 10.98 -4.80 -8.47
N ALA A 12 12.16 -5.13 -9.03
CA ALA A 12 13.27 -5.71 -8.28
C ALA A 12 13.80 -4.74 -7.21
N LEU A 13 14.01 -3.47 -7.56
CA LEU A 13 14.48 -2.44 -6.64
C LEU A 13 13.47 -2.21 -5.51
N SER A 14 12.17 -2.12 -5.82
CA SER A 14 11.12 -1.89 -4.83
C SER A 14 10.99 -3.06 -3.86
N ALA A 15 11.06 -4.30 -4.35
CA ALA A 15 11.06 -5.48 -3.50
C ALA A 15 12.33 -5.58 -2.63
N ALA A 16 13.50 -5.27 -3.18
CA ALA A 16 14.76 -5.24 -2.44
C ALA A 16 14.74 -4.15 -1.36
N ALA A 17 14.23 -2.96 -1.68
CA ALA A 17 14.11 -1.84 -0.76
C ALA A 17 13.20 -2.17 0.42
N LEU A 18 12.02 -2.76 0.16
CA LEU A 18 11.10 -3.19 1.22
C LEU A 18 11.73 -4.29 2.09
N GLY A 19 12.50 -5.21 1.48
CA GLY A 19 13.29 -6.20 2.21
C GLY A 19 14.38 -5.60 3.09
N ALA A 20 15.13 -4.63 2.58
CA ALA A 20 16.14 -3.88 3.35
C ALA A 20 15.52 -3.11 4.50
N TYR A 21 14.40 -2.43 4.24
CA TYR A 21 13.62 -1.70 5.23
C TYR A 21 13.14 -2.63 6.35
N ARG A 22 12.53 -3.78 6.03
CA ARG A 22 12.10 -4.74 7.07
C ARG A 22 13.24 -5.34 7.87
N ALA A 23 14.44 -5.38 7.30
CA ALA A 23 15.67 -5.79 7.98
C ALA A 23 16.39 -4.62 8.71
N ALA A 24 15.73 -3.48 8.89
CA ALA A 24 16.28 -2.26 9.52
C ALA A 24 17.54 -1.68 8.83
N ARG A 25 17.78 -2.01 7.56
CA ARG A 25 18.86 -1.43 6.73
C ARG A 25 18.34 -0.16 6.03
N ARG A 26 18.18 0.92 6.82
CA ARG A 26 17.49 2.16 6.39
C ARG A 26 18.17 2.86 5.21
N ASP A 27 19.48 3.08 5.28
CA ASP A 27 20.23 3.76 4.21
C ASP A 27 20.13 3.04 2.87
N GLU A 28 20.21 1.70 2.91
CA GLU A 28 20.06 0.86 1.72
C GLU A 28 18.63 0.93 1.17
N ALA A 29 17.62 0.87 2.04
CA ALA A 29 16.23 1.02 1.62
C ALA A 29 15.99 2.37 0.95
N VAL A 30 16.45 3.47 1.55
CA VAL A 30 16.33 4.83 0.99
C VAL A 30 17.05 4.93 -0.35
N HIS A 31 18.26 4.40 -0.46
CA HIS A 31 19.00 4.37 -1.73
C HIS A 31 18.22 3.64 -2.83
N LEU A 32 17.69 2.45 -2.52
CA LEU A 32 16.94 1.64 -3.48
C LEU A 32 15.59 2.29 -3.85
N TRP A 33 14.87 2.90 -2.90
CA TRP A 33 13.64 3.64 -3.18
C TRP A 33 13.88 4.85 -4.08
N ARG A 34 14.95 5.62 -3.86
CA ARG A 34 15.30 6.76 -4.74
C ARG A 34 15.57 6.28 -6.17
N ARG A 35 16.26 5.15 -6.34
CA ARG A 35 16.49 4.55 -7.67
C ARG A 35 15.19 4.06 -8.31
N ALA A 36 14.32 3.40 -7.56
CA ALA A 36 13.01 2.98 -8.04
C ALA A 36 12.16 4.20 -8.46
N ALA A 37 12.14 5.27 -7.66
CA ALA A 37 11.40 6.49 -7.98
C ALA A 37 11.91 7.19 -9.24
N ALA A 38 13.23 7.19 -9.48
CA ALA A 38 13.79 7.71 -10.72
C ALA A 38 13.27 6.96 -11.95
N LEU A 39 13.18 5.62 -11.89
CA LEU A 39 12.59 4.82 -12.96
C LEU A 39 11.09 5.09 -13.11
N ALA A 40 10.37 5.22 -11.99
CA ALA A 40 8.94 5.46 -12.00
C ALA A 40 8.57 6.84 -12.55
N GLY A 41 9.47 7.83 -12.48
CA GLY A 41 9.26 9.16 -13.05
C GLY A 41 8.92 9.15 -14.55
N ASP A 42 9.39 8.15 -15.29
CA ASP A 42 9.10 7.99 -16.72
C ASP A 42 7.80 7.21 -16.99
N PHE A 43 7.21 6.57 -15.97
CA PHE A 43 5.98 5.79 -16.13
C PHE A 43 4.79 6.70 -16.47
N PRO A 44 3.77 6.18 -17.18
CA PRO A 44 2.58 6.95 -17.50
C PRO A 44 1.92 7.55 -16.26
N GLU A 45 1.28 8.71 -16.43
CA GLU A 45 0.44 9.28 -15.39
C GLU A 45 -0.67 8.30 -14.98
N GLY A 46 -0.92 8.21 -13.67
CA GLY A 46 -1.84 7.22 -13.11
C GLY A 46 -1.30 5.79 -13.04
N ASP A 47 -0.05 5.51 -13.46
CA ASP A 47 0.55 4.20 -13.18
C ASP A 47 0.71 4.03 -11.65
N PRO A 48 0.13 2.98 -11.04
CA PRO A 48 0.14 2.81 -9.58
C PRO A 48 1.55 2.69 -8.99
N ARG A 49 2.54 2.29 -9.79
CA ARG A 49 3.95 2.20 -9.36
C ARG A 49 4.55 3.57 -9.08
N ARG A 50 4.04 4.63 -9.71
CA ARG A 50 4.44 6.02 -9.39
C ARG A 50 4.01 6.39 -7.99
N ALA A 51 2.74 6.19 -7.67
CA ALA A 51 2.20 6.48 -6.34
C ALA A 51 2.92 5.67 -5.24
N ALA A 52 3.18 4.39 -5.48
CA ALA A 52 3.98 3.56 -4.58
C ALA A 52 5.42 4.11 -4.39
N SER A 53 6.04 4.57 -5.47
CA SER A 53 7.40 5.14 -5.42
C SER A 53 7.45 6.49 -4.71
N GLU A 54 6.45 7.33 -4.89
CA GLU A 54 6.30 8.61 -4.18
C GLU A 54 6.09 8.37 -2.69
N ASN A 55 5.21 7.44 -2.30
CA ASN A 55 5.05 7.02 -0.91
C ASN A 55 6.38 6.56 -0.30
N ASN A 56 7.05 5.63 -0.97
CA ASN A 56 8.26 5.02 -0.46
C ASN A 56 9.41 6.04 -0.37
N SER A 57 9.51 6.95 -1.34
CA SER A 57 10.50 8.03 -1.30
C SER A 57 10.21 9.02 -0.17
N ALA A 58 8.93 9.26 0.13
CA ALA A 58 8.54 10.15 1.21
C ALA A 58 8.91 9.60 2.59
N LEU A 59 9.05 8.27 2.75
CA LEU A 59 9.58 7.68 3.97
C LEU A 59 11.02 8.11 4.27
N ALA A 60 11.81 8.53 3.27
CA ALA A 60 13.13 9.08 3.52
C ALA A 60 13.06 10.36 4.38
N PHE A 61 12.07 11.23 4.14
CA PHE A 61 11.87 12.42 4.98
C PHE A 61 11.48 12.05 6.41
N LEU A 62 10.64 11.01 6.59
CA LEU A 62 10.30 10.54 7.93
C LEU A 62 11.53 9.97 8.65
N ILE A 63 12.38 9.19 7.96
CA ILE A 63 13.63 8.66 8.51
C ILE A 63 14.59 9.80 8.89
N ASP A 64 14.65 10.85 8.06
CA ASP A 64 15.47 12.04 8.30
C ASP A 64 14.82 13.03 9.29
N GLN A 65 13.67 12.69 9.89
CA GLN A 65 12.86 13.53 10.80
C GLN A 65 12.40 14.88 10.20
N ASP A 66 12.37 15.00 8.87
CA ASP A 66 11.75 16.12 8.16
C ASP A 66 10.25 15.86 8.02
N HIS A 67 9.51 16.06 9.10
CA HIS A 67 8.07 15.79 9.16
C HIS A 67 7.25 16.70 8.22
N ASP A 68 7.68 17.96 8.06
CA ASP A 68 7.11 18.91 7.09
C ASP A 68 7.29 18.43 5.63
N GLY A 69 8.51 18.02 5.28
CA GLY A 69 8.84 17.44 3.98
C GLY A 69 8.07 16.15 3.72
N ALA A 70 7.99 15.28 4.73
CA ALA A 70 7.21 14.06 4.68
C ALA A 70 5.72 14.34 4.44
N ALA A 71 5.11 15.26 5.20
CA ALA A 71 3.71 15.58 5.07
C ALA A 71 3.36 16.11 3.67
N ARG A 72 4.20 16.99 3.10
CA ARG A 72 4.03 17.48 1.72
C ARG A 72 4.18 16.35 0.70
N ALA A 73 5.24 15.55 0.81
CA ALA A 73 5.52 14.47 -0.13
C ALA A 73 4.44 13.37 -0.09
N LEU A 74 3.96 12.99 1.09
CA LEU A 74 2.90 11.99 1.25
C LEU A 74 1.55 12.50 0.77
N SER A 75 1.27 13.80 0.93
CA SER A 75 0.07 14.43 0.36
C SER A 75 0.10 14.40 -1.17
N SER A 76 1.27 14.63 -1.80
CA SER A 76 1.46 14.42 -3.24
C SER A 76 1.26 12.95 -3.64
N ALA A 77 1.82 12.02 -2.87
CA ALA A 77 1.67 10.59 -3.13
C ALA A 77 0.19 10.14 -3.07
N LEU A 78 -0.62 10.73 -2.19
CA LEU A 78 -2.07 10.48 -2.18
C LEU A 78 -2.77 10.97 -3.45
N ALA A 79 -2.39 12.13 -3.98
CA ALA A 79 -2.92 12.58 -5.27
C ALA A 79 -2.50 11.64 -6.42
N ALA A 80 -1.28 11.10 -6.38
CA ALA A 80 -0.84 10.08 -7.33
C ALA A 80 -1.64 8.76 -7.18
N TRP A 81 -2.01 8.38 -5.95
CA TRP A 81 -2.91 7.25 -5.72
C TRP A 81 -4.31 7.48 -6.28
N ASP A 82 -4.87 8.68 -6.16
CA ASP A 82 -6.17 9.01 -6.76
C ASP A 82 -6.12 8.85 -8.30
N ALA A 83 -5.06 9.32 -8.95
CA ALA A 83 -4.84 9.08 -10.38
C ALA A 83 -4.72 7.58 -10.70
N ALA A 84 -4.06 6.81 -9.85
CA ALA A 84 -3.94 5.36 -10.02
C ALA A 84 -5.26 4.61 -9.82
N LEU A 85 -6.10 5.05 -8.89
CA LEU A 85 -7.44 4.52 -8.67
C LEU A 85 -8.35 4.81 -9.88
N GLU A 86 -8.17 5.95 -10.55
CA GLU A 86 -8.85 6.26 -11.81
C GLU A 86 -8.33 5.41 -12.98
N TRP A 87 -7.01 5.20 -13.06
CA TRP A 87 -6.39 4.33 -14.07
C TRP A 87 -6.97 2.92 -14.08
N THR A 88 -7.38 2.37 -12.91
CA THR A 88 -8.03 1.05 -12.86
C THR A 88 -9.33 0.93 -13.66
N ARG A 89 -9.99 2.04 -14.04
CA ARG A 89 -11.16 2.00 -14.95
C ARG A 89 -10.77 1.51 -16.34
N GLY A 90 -9.59 1.92 -16.81
CA GLY A 90 -9.08 1.64 -18.15
C GLY A 90 -8.13 0.45 -18.24
N MET A 91 -7.70 -0.10 -17.10
CA MET A 91 -6.70 -1.17 -17.09
C MET A 91 -7.17 -2.40 -17.88
N LYS A 92 -6.21 -3.04 -18.56
CA LYS A 92 -6.43 -4.31 -19.26
C LYS A 92 -6.42 -5.45 -18.25
N ILE A 93 -7.53 -6.15 -18.15
CA ILE A 93 -7.64 -7.34 -17.30
C ILE A 93 -7.20 -8.56 -18.10
N SER A 94 -6.09 -9.18 -17.71
CA SER A 94 -5.65 -10.45 -18.30
C SER A 94 -6.60 -11.57 -17.88
N ALA A 95 -7.06 -12.38 -18.85
CA ALA A 95 -7.80 -13.60 -18.55
C ALA A 95 -6.88 -14.56 -17.80
N GLN A 96 -7.27 -14.97 -16.60
CA GLN A 96 -6.50 -15.93 -15.82
C GLN A 96 -7.02 -17.32 -16.15
N ALA A 97 -6.16 -18.21 -16.63
CA ALA A 97 -6.53 -19.60 -16.88
C ALA A 97 -6.96 -20.24 -15.55
N ARG A 98 -8.24 -20.60 -15.42
CA ARG A 98 -8.77 -21.33 -14.27
C ARG A 98 -8.99 -22.80 -14.64
N SER A 99 -8.89 -23.66 -13.64
CA SER A 99 -8.89 -25.12 -13.74
C SER A 99 -10.19 -25.77 -14.25
N SER A 100 -11.17 -25.01 -14.77
CA SER A 100 -12.33 -25.59 -15.44
C SER A 100 -12.78 -24.81 -16.67
N LEU A 101 -12.97 -25.54 -17.78
CA LEU A 101 -13.52 -25.05 -19.05
C LEU A 101 -14.92 -24.44 -18.89
N PHE A 102 -15.65 -24.81 -17.84
CA PHE A 102 -16.98 -24.25 -17.53
C PHE A 102 -16.89 -22.79 -17.07
N HIS A 103 -15.99 -22.47 -16.14
CA HIS A 103 -15.76 -21.07 -15.73
C HIS A 103 -15.17 -20.23 -16.85
N GLN A 104 -14.30 -20.82 -17.68
CA GLN A 104 -13.74 -20.15 -18.84
C GLN A 104 -14.83 -19.77 -19.87
N ARG A 105 -15.79 -20.66 -20.15
CA ARG A 105 -16.92 -20.36 -21.06
C ARG A 105 -17.88 -19.31 -20.48
N MET A 106 -18.13 -19.33 -19.18
CA MET A 106 -18.96 -18.31 -18.51
C MET A 106 -18.29 -16.94 -18.50
N GLU A 107 -16.98 -16.88 -18.25
CA GLU A 107 -16.20 -15.64 -18.35
C GLU A 107 -16.19 -15.10 -19.79
N GLN A 108 -16.03 -15.97 -20.80
CA GLN A 108 -16.11 -15.58 -22.22
C GLN A 108 -17.48 -15.06 -22.65
N ARG A 109 -18.58 -15.53 -22.02
CA ARG A 109 -19.94 -15.07 -22.32
C ARG A 109 -20.30 -13.73 -21.64
N HIS A 110 -19.62 -13.38 -20.55
CA HIS A 110 -19.88 -12.19 -19.74
C HIS A 110 -18.62 -11.35 -19.49
N VAL A 111 -17.75 -11.23 -20.50
CA VAL A 111 -16.41 -10.59 -20.39
C VAL A 111 -16.48 -9.19 -19.78
N ALA A 112 -17.45 -8.37 -20.19
CA ALA A 112 -17.60 -7.00 -19.67
C ALA A 112 -17.90 -6.99 -18.16
N VAL A 113 -18.91 -7.77 -17.73
CA VAL A 113 -19.32 -7.86 -16.32
C VAL A 113 -18.19 -8.43 -15.45
N TYR A 114 -17.49 -9.46 -15.92
CA TYR A 114 -16.33 -10.00 -15.20
C TYR A 114 -15.16 -9.02 -15.14
N GLY A 115 -14.93 -8.26 -16.22
CA GLY A 115 -13.94 -7.20 -16.26
C GLY A 115 -14.21 -6.13 -15.21
N ASP A 116 -15.46 -5.67 -15.11
CA ASP A 116 -15.86 -4.63 -14.16
C ASP A 116 -15.74 -5.09 -12.70
N VAL A 117 -16.17 -6.33 -12.40
CA VAL A 117 -15.98 -6.91 -11.05
C VAL A 117 -14.50 -7.03 -10.70
N ARG A 118 -13.64 -7.45 -11.65
CA ARG A 118 -12.20 -7.54 -11.42
C ARG A 118 -11.56 -6.17 -11.21
N ARG A 119 -11.92 -5.16 -12.01
CA ARG A 119 -11.46 -3.77 -11.81
C ARG A 119 -11.91 -3.21 -10.47
N ALA A 120 -13.15 -3.49 -10.05
CA ALA A 120 -13.63 -3.07 -8.74
C ALA A 120 -12.78 -3.67 -7.59
N ARG A 121 -12.46 -4.96 -7.67
CA ARG A 121 -11.55 -5.61 -6.69
C ARG A 121 -10.13 -5.05 -6.74
N HIS A 122 -9.60 -4.78 -7.93
CA HIS A 122 -8.29 -4.15 -8.09
C HIS A 122 -8.25 -2.72 -7.55
N ARG A 123 -9.34 -1.95 -7.72
CA ARG A 123 -9.50 -0.64 -7.09
C ARG A 123 -9.51 -0.76 -5.56
N GLU A 124 -10.26 -1.71 -5.01
CA GLU A 124 -10.29 -1.94 -3.56
C GLU A 124 -8.90 -2.30 -3.03
N PHE A 125 -8.19 -3.20 -3.71
CA PHE A 125 -6.81 -3.56 -3.40
C PHE A 125 -5.87 -2.35 -3.40
N LEU A 126 -5.92 -1.50 -4.44
CA LEU A 126 -5.13 -0.27 -4.48
C LEU A 126 -5.55 0.74 -3.41
N GLY A 127 -6.84 0.80 -3.05
CA GLY A 127 -7.30 1.59 -1.91
C GLY A 127 -6.61 1.17 -0.62
N GLY A 128 -6.42 -0.13 -0.41
CA GLY A 128 -5.62 -0.65 0.70
C GLY A 128 -4.13 -0.33 0.63
N ALA A 129 -3.56 -0.05 -0.55
CA ALA A 129 -2.19 0.45 -0.70
C ALA A 129 -2.10 1.94 -0.37
N ALA A 130 -3.02 2.74 -0.90
CA ALA A 130 -3.16 4.17 -0.59
C ALA A 130 -3.39 4.40 0.92
N ALA A 131 -4.07 3.47 1.60
CA ALA A 131 -4.22 3.47 3.04
C ALA A 131 -2.89 3.49 3.81
N LEU A 132 -1.83 2.84 3.29
CA LEU A 132 -0.50 2.91 3.91
C LEU A 132 0.10 4.31 3.77
N THR A 133 -0.12 4.98 2.65
CA THR A 133 0.27 6.38 2.47
C THR A 133 -0.51 7.31 3.39
N ARG A 134 -1.82 7.06 3.59
CA ARG A 134 -2.63 7.79 4.58
C ARG A 134 -2.10 7.60 5.99
N PHE A 135 -1.76 6.37 6.36
CA PHE A 135 -1.12 6.07 7.65
C PHE A 135 0.20 6.84 7.80
N ASN A 136 1.10 6.75 6.82
CA ASN A 136 2.39 7.44 6.86
C ASN A 136 2.20 8.96 6.99
N LEU A 137 1.21 9.53 6.29
CA LEU A 137 0.87 10.95 6.40
C LEU A 137 0.36 11.28 7.81
N ALA A 138 -0.47 10.42 8.38
CA ALA A 138 -0.93 10.58 9.75
C ALA A 138 0.25 10.62 10.73
N ILE A 139 1.23 9.72 10.59
CA ILE A 139 2.46 9.74 11.40
C ILE A 139 3.19 11.08 11.27
N ALA A 140 3.40 11.58 10.05
CA ALA A 140 4.01 12.90 9.84
C ALA A 140 3.24 14.02 10.57
N ARG A 141 1.91 13.96 10.51
CA ARG A 141 0.99 14.94 11.12
C ARG A 141 1.01 14.89 12.65
N LEU A 142 1.14 13.69 13.23
CA LEU A 142 1.33 13.52 14.68
C LEU A 142 2.58 14.23 15.18
N PHE A 143 3.70 14.12 14.46
CA PHE A 143 4.94 14.84 14.82
C PHE A 143 4.86 16.36 14.62
N LEU A 144 3.83 16.85 13.93
CA LEU A 144 3.54 18.27 13.75
C LEU A 144 2.45 18.75 14.72
N ASP A 145 2.08 17.94 15.72
CA ASP A 145 1.01 18.22 16.69
C ASP A 145 -0.37 18.45 16.04
N GLU A 146 -0.62 17.86 14.87
CA GLU A 146 -1.88 17.95 14.12
C GLU A 146 -2.78 16.74 14.40
N ASP A 147 -3.09 16.51 15.68
CA ASP A 147 -3.78 15.33 16.22
C ASP A 147 -5.09 14.98 15.51
N GLU A 148 -5.99 15.96 15.36
CA GLU A 148 -7.32 15.75 14.76
C GLU A 148 -7.22 15.29 13.30
N ALA A 149 -6.30 15.90 12.53
CA ALA A 149 -6.05 15.53 11.15
C ALA A 149 -5.44 14.12 11.05
N ALA A 150 -4.53 13.77 11.96
CA ALA A 150 -3.93 12.46 12.02
C ALA A 150 -4.95 11.36 12.37
N ASP A 151 -5.83 11.60 13.34
CA ASP A 151 -6.86 10.64 13.74
C ASP A 151 -7.81 10.29 12.59
N ALA A 152 -8.28 11.32 11.86
CA ALA A 152 -9.12 11.12 10.69
C ALA A 152 -8.42 10.27 9.61
N LEU A 153 -7.13 10.49 9.39
CA LEU A 153 -6.33 9.72 8.44
C LEU A 153 -6.11 8.27 8.91
N LEU A 154 -5.86 8.03 10.19
CA LEU A 154 -5.66 6.71 10.77
C LEU A 154 -6.93 5.86 10.69
N GLU A 155 -8.09 6.43 11.03
CA GLU A 155 -9.38 5.74 10.93
C GLU A 155 -9.69 5.35 9.47
N ALA A 156 -9.48 6.27 8.53
CA ALA A 156 -9.66 6.00 7.10
C ALA A 156 -8.71 4.90 6.63
N ALA A 157 -7.43 4.97 7.01
CA ALA A 157 -6.42 3.98 6.68
C ALA A 157 -6.80 2.58 7.21
N LEU A 158 -7.25 2.49 8.47
CA LEU A 158 -7.66 1.22 9.07
C LEU A 158 -8.86 0.60 8.33
N ALA A 159 -9.87 1.41 8.01
CA ALA A 159 -11.06 0.95 7.31
C ALA A 159 -10.72 0.45 5.90
N GLU A 160 -9.93 1.21 5.14
CA GLU A 160 -9.53 0.86 3.78
C GLU A 160 -8.62 -0.36 3.72
N ARG A 161 -7.57 -0.40 4.57
CA ARG A 161 -6.65 -1.53 4.64
C ARG A 161 -7.38 -2.81 5.06
N GLY A 162 -8.29 -2.69 6.04
CA GLY A 162 -9.11 -3.79 6.53
C GLY A 162 -10.08 -4.35 5.49
N ARG A 163 -10.68 -3.49 4.64
CA ARG A 163 -11.50 -3.95 3.50
C ARG A 163 -10.66 -4.73 2.48
N ALA A 164 -9.54 -4.15 2.07
CA ALA A 164 -8.72 -4.71 1.00
C ALA A 164 -7.99 -6.03 1.35
N PHE A 165 -7.46 -6.14 2.57
CA PHE A 165 -6.60 -7.26 2.99
C PHE A 165 -7.17 -8.08 4.15
N GLY A 166 -8.36 -7.72 4.61
CA GLY A 166 -9.00 -8.34 5.77
C GLY A 166 -8.51 -7.76 7.11
N PRO A 167 -9.25 -8.01 8.20
CA PRO A 167 -8.97 -7.44 9.52
C PRO A 167 -7.69 -7.95 10.17
N ASN A 168 -7.17 -9.11 9.73
CA ASN A 168 -6.00 -9.76 10.30
C ASN A 168 -4.69 -9.44 9.57
N ASN A 169 -4.75 -8.54 8.58
CA ASN A 169 -3.58 -8.04 7.88
C ASN A 169 -2.63 -7.33 8.87
N GLY A 170 -1.34 -7.63 8.78
CA GLY A 170 -0.35 -7.11 9.74
C GLY A 170 -0.30 -5.58 9.79
N GLU A 171 -0.39 -4.91 8.64
CA GLU A 171 -0.42 -3.46 8.59
C GLU A 171 -1.73 -2.89 9.18
N ALA A 172 -2.89 -3.53 8.95
CA ALA A 172 -4.14 -3.13 9.60
C ALA A 172 -4.10 -3.25 11.13
N VAL A 173 -3.39 -4.26 11.66
CA VAL A 173 -3.17 -4.41 13.10
C VAL A 173 -2.28 -3.30 13.63
N GLU A 174 -1.24 -2.93 12.89
CA GLU A 174 -0.34 -1.85 13.28
C GLU A 174 -1.06 -0.49 13.33
N ILE A 175 -1.90 -0.18 12.34
CA ILE A 175 -2.75 1.03 12.37
C ILE A 175 -3.66 1.02 13.61
N ALA A 176 -4.26 -0.13 13.94
CA ALA A 176 -5.11 -0.25 15.12
C ALA A 176 -4.35 -0.06 16.44
N ARG A 177 -3.06 -0.43 16.52
CA ARG A 177 -2.22 -0.18 17.70
C ARG A 177 -2.01 1.29 17.95
N VAL A 178 -1.66 2.05 16.91
CA VAL A 178 -1.47 3.50 17.02
C VAL A 178 -2.77 4.16 17.49
N LEU A 179 -3.91 3.78 16.89
CA LEU A 179 -5.22 4.26 17.31
C LEU A 179 -5.59 3.88 18.75
N SER A 180 -5.21 2.69 19.23
CA SER A 180 -5.42 2.26 20.62
C SER A 180 -4.61 3.12 21.59
N GLY A 181 -3.31 3.32 21.34
CA GLY A 181 -2.45 4.15 22.19
C GLY A 181 -2.90 5.63 22.25
N ARG A 182 -3.44 6.14 21.13
CA ARG A 182 -4.05 7.48 21.11
C ARG A 182 -5.33 7.55 21.94
N ALA A 183 -6.19 6.54 21.86
CA ALA A 183 -7.40 6.48 22.67
C ALA A 183 -7.09 6.39 24.18
N ASP A 184 -6.04 5.64 24.56
CA ASP A 184 -5.53 5.59 25.94
C ASP A 184 -5.08 6.98 26.43
N THR A 185 -4.27 7.67 25.62
CA THR A 185 -3.80 9.03 25.94
C THR A 185 -4.95 10.04 26.09
N ALA A 186 -6.02 9.88 25.32
CA ALA A 186 -7.22 10.70 25.40
C ALA A 186 -8.20 10.28 26.53
N GLY A 187 -7.95 9.16 27.20
CA GLY A 187 -8.87 8.58 28.19
C GLY A 187 -10.18 8.03 27.61
N ASP A 188 -10.20 7.70 26.31
CA ASP A 188 -11.36 7.09 25.64
C ASP A 188 -11.30 5.56 25.75
N GLU A 189 -11.73 5.06 26.92
CA GLU A 189 -11.70 3.62 27.23
C GLU A 189 -12.49 2.78 26.22
N ALA A 190 -13.59 3.30 25.67
CA ALA A 190 -14.44 2.58 24.72
C ALA A 190 -13.72 2.37 23.38
N ARG A 191 -13.08 3.42 22.87
CA ARG A 191 -12.30 3.38 21.63
C ARG A 191 -11.03 2.54 21.78
N MET A 192 -10.34 2.65 22.91
CA MET A 192 -9.20 1.78 23.23
C MET A 192 -9.63 0.29 23.23
N ALA A 193 -10.70 -0.05 23.96
CA ALA A 193 -11.20 -1.42 24.03
C ALA A 193 -11.60 -1.99 22.65
N LEU A 194 -12.17 -1.16 21.77
CA LEU A 194 -12.51 -1.53 20.40
C LEU A 194 -11.26 -1.94 19.60
N TYR A 195 -10.21 -1.14 19.62
CA TYR A 195 -8.99 -1.44 18.87
C TYR A 195 -8.21 -2.61 19.47
N ASP A 196 -8.17 -2.72 20.81
CA ASP A 196 -7.57 -3.84 21.50
C ASP A 196 -8.25 -5.18 21.17
N ALA A 197 -9.58 -5.20 21.10
CA ALA A 197 -10.32 -6.39 20.68
C ALA A 197 -9.93 -6.82 19.26
N ARG A 198 -9.74 -5.86 18.34
CA ARG A 198 -9.30 -6.12 16.97
C ARG A 198 -7.88 -6.67 16.93
N ILE A 199 -6.95 -6.08 17.69
CA ILE A 199 -5.55 -6.53 17.79
C ILE A 199 -5.49 -7.96 18.30
N ARG A 200 -6.26 -8.29 19.35
CA ARG A 200 -6.36 -9.65 19.91
C ARG A 200 -6.87 -10.63 18.86
N ALA A 201 -8.00 -10.35 18.21
CA ALA A 201 -8.59 -11.22 17.19
C ALA A 201 -7.62 -11.51 16.03
N ALA A 202 -6.83 -10.53 15.60
CA ALA A 202 -5.85 -10.73 14.54
C ALA A 202 -4.63 -11.55 14.98
N SER A 203 -4.25 -11.49 16.26
CA SER A 203 -3.13 -12.28 16.81
C SER A 203 -3.40 -13.78 16.81
N GLU A 204 -4.68 -14.17 16.95
CA GLU A 204 -5.13 -15.56 16.95
C GLU A 204 -5.16 -16.18 15.54
N ASN A 205 -5.21 -15.36 14.49
CA ASN A 205 -5.30 -15.82 13.11
C ASN A 205 -4.53 -14.89 12.16
N ARG A 206 -3.19 -14.91 12.29
CA ARG A 206 -2.31 -14.00 11.58
C ARG A 206 -2.33 -14.25 10.07
N ALA A 207 -2.56 -13.18 9.29
CA ALA A 207 -2.45 -13.25 7.84
C ALA A 207 -1.00 -13.53 7.40
N ARG A 208 -0.87 -14.08 6.18
CA ARG A 208 0.43 -14.26 5.54
C ARG A 208 1.09 -12.91 5.26
N ASP A 209 2.41 -12.90 5.25
CA ASP A 209 3.19 -11.71 4.96
C ASP A 209 3.02 -11.26 3.50
N VAL A 210 2.86 -9.96 3.27
CA VAL A 210 2.61 -9.38 1.93
C VAL A 210 3.77 -9.58 0.94
N LEU A 211 5.03 -9.60 1.40
CA LEU A 211 6.17 -9.91 0.51
C LEU A 211 6.18 -11.38 0.12
N ASP A 212 5.82 -12.27 1.04
CA ASP A 212 5.73 -13.69 0.74
C ASP A 212 4.59 -13.98 -0.25
N ILE A 213 3.45 -13.29 -0.11
CA ILE A 213 2.36 -13.33 -1.09
C ILE A 213 2.87 -12.82 -2.44
N TRP A 214 3.49 -11.65 -2.49
CA TRP A 214 4.01 -11.07 -3.73
C TRP A 214 4.98 -12.01 -4.45
N ARG A 215 5.96 -12.59 -3.73
CA ARG A 215 6.93 -13.52 -4.32
C ARG A 215 6.28 -14.75 -4.94
N GLN A 216 5.17 -15.22 -4.36
CA GLN A 216 4.46 -16.42 -4.81
C GLN A 216 3.44 -16.15 -5.91
N GLU A 217 2.77 -14.99 -5.87
CA GLU A 217 1.60 -14.69 -6.71
C GLU A 217 1.88 -13.70 -7.84
N GLN A 218 3.11 -13.17 -7.95
CA GLN A 218 3.47 -12.22 -9.00
C GLN A 218 3.23 -12.80 -10.43
N PRO A 219 2.48 -12.10 -11.30
CA PRO A 219 2.28 -12.55 -12.68
C PRO A 219 3.60 -12.62 -13.47
N LEU A 220 3.79 -13.62 -14.32
CA LEU A 220 5.06 -13.81 -15.07
C LEU A 220 5.33 -12.73 -16.13
N GLU A 221 4.28 -12.08 -16.63
CA GLU A 221 4.38 -11.03 -17.63
C GLU A 221 4.18 -9.65 -16.97
N MET A 222 4.81 -8.63 -17.54
CA MET A 222 4.60 -7.24 -17.14
C MET A 222 3.26 -6.72 -17.68
N SER A 223 2.18 -7.23 -17.10
CA SER A 223 0.80 -6.83 -17.38
C SER A 223 0.33 -5.71 -16.46
N ASP A 224 -0.79 -5.05 -16.81
CA ASP A 224 -1.44 -4.07 -15.94
C ASP A 224 -1.77 -4.64 -14.55
N THR A 225 -2.17 -5.91 -14.48
CA THR A 225 -2.37 -6.61 -13.21
C THR A 225 -1.07 -6.75 -12.43
N ARG A 226 0.07 -7.08 -13.07
CA ARG A 226 1.37 -7.13 -12.37
C ARG A 226 1.74 -5.75 -11.82
N ARG A 227 1.65 -4.71 -12.63
CA ARG A 227 1.97 -3.32 -12.24
C ARG A 227 1.18 -2.90 -11.00
N LEU A 228 -0.12 -3.19 -11.00
CA LEU A 228 -1.03 -2.90 -9.89
C LEU A 228 -0.70 -3.72 -8.63
N LEU A 229 -0.52 -5.03 -8.77
CA LEU A 229 -0.20 -5.90 -7.64
C LEU A 229 1.15 -5.54 -7.02
N ALA A 230 2.15 -5.29 -7.86
CA ALA A 230 3.47 -4.85 -7.42
C ALA A 230 3.38 -3.54 -6.63
N ALA A 231 2.70 -2.52 -7.17
CA ALA A 231 2.49 -1.28 -6.46
C ALA A 231 1.82 -1.49 -5.10
N GLY A 232 0.76 -2.29 -5.03
CA GLY A 232 0.03 -2.49 -3.77
C GLY A 232 0.77 -3.32 -2.71
N TYR A 233 1.54 -4.34 -3.12
CA TYR A 233 2.33 -5.15 -2.19
C TYR A 233 3.67 -4.52 -1.81
N LEU A 234 4.26 -3.69 -2.68
CA LEU A 234 5.59 -3.09 -2.47
C LEU A 234 5.53 -1.66 -1.90
N THR A 235 4.32 -1.16 -1.62
CA THR A 235 4.14 0.09 -0.85
C THR A 235 4.52 -0.15 0.60
N ALA A 236 5.43 0.66 1.12
CA ALA A 236 5.95 0.55 2.48
C ALA A 236 5.10 1.33 3.48
N MET A 237 4.94 0.75 4.66
CA MET A 237 4.36 1.37 5.85
C MET A 237 5.51 1.79 6.77
N ALA A 238 5.44 3.00 7.31
CA ALA A 238 6.33 3.47 8.35
C ALA A 238 6.17 2.60 9.62
N HIS A 239 7.28 2.28 10.30
CA HIS A 239 7.21 1.59 11.60
C HIS A 239 7.58 2.55 12.72
N GLU A 240 6.87 2.50 13.85
CA GLU A 240 7.10 3.37 15.01
C GLU A 240 8.54 3.32 15.54
N ARG A 241 9.19 2.16 15.41
CA ARG A 241 10.61 1.95 15.75
C ARG A 241 11.59 2.73 14.89
N ASP A 242 11.13 3.38 13.82
CA ASP A 242 11.97 4.13 12.90
C ASP A 242 12.13 5.59 13.34
N PHE A 243 11.37 6.01 14.35
CA PHE A 243 11.29 7.39 14.81
C PHE A 243 11.58 7.54 16.31
N LEU A 244 11.97 6.45 16.98
CA LEU A 244 12.45 6.38 18.37
C LEU A 244 13.94 6.05 18.39
#